data_AF-A0A2W4MHZ7-F1
#
_entry.id   AF-A0A2W4MHZ7-F1
#
_cell.length_a   1.000
_cell.length_b   1.000
_cell.length_c   1.000
_cell.angle_alpha   90.00
_cell.angle_beta   90.00
_cell.angle_gamma   90.00
#
_symmetry.space_group_name_H-M   'P 1'
#
loop_
_entity.id
_entity.type
_entity.pdbx_description
1 polymer ?
#
loop_
_entity_poly.entity_id
_entity_poly.type
_entity_poly.pdbx_seq_one_letter_code
_entity_poly.pdbx_strand_id
1 'polypeptide(L)'
;MIKSCFVKFFASAAAIFFLLETSATWACEASRKICEERFAQLVRYRAQAIEKAFGDLSATLPEEIGIKLVSSRDPQAALIEANQYYDRQHDTLIFPRHILNARMPSPMSAATEYWPYYEDERARLEVPVIETVDNALWHAYMQRAAKANDLSWPHEDCRSTDMGKRLPCEMLVNGVAEHIKTAHGPIFNTNRIEEIWPEDFSDFRREVMGNDDKAYREVQRYGGIMLVRPLISEFGVPRVLAYVARTPFRIENDNLRASAHRYQERAREALVW
;
A
#
# COMPACT_ATOMS: atom_id res chain seq x y z
N MET A 1 -4.55 27.86 14.32
CA MET A 1 -3.24 27.24 14.64
C MET A 1 -3.44 25.74 14.78
N ILE A 2 -3.04 24.98 13.76
CA ILE A 2 -3.15 23.52 13.71
C ILE A 2 -1.86 22.97 14.33
N LYS A 3 -1.97 22.19 15.40
CA LYS A 3 -0.83 21.51 16.02
C LYS A 3 -0.56 20.23 15.26
N SER A 4 0.60 20.14 14.61
CA SER A 4 1.14 18.89 14.08
C SER A 4 1.63 18.03 15.26
N CYS A 5 1.27 16.75 15.25
CA CYS A 5 1.81 15.76 16.20
C CYS A 5 2.89 14.95 15.45
N PHE A 6 4.07 14.75 16.05
CA PHE A 6 5.20 14.08 15.42
C PHE A 6 5.34 12.64 15.95
N VAL A 7 5.61 11.70 15.04
CA VAL A 7 5.86 10.29 15.34
C VAL A 7 7.33 9.97 15.08
N LYS A 8 8.05 9.51 16.12
CA LYS A 8 9.43 8.99 16.04
C LYS A 8 9.46 7.48 15.80
N PHE A 9 10.24 7.03 14.80
CA PHE A 9 10.62 5.64 14.59
C PHE A 9 11.81 5.28 15.50
N PHE A 10 11.72 4.18 16.26
CA PHE A 10 12.81 3.71 17.12
C PHE A 10 13.13 2.24 16.82
N ALA A 11 14.42 1.96 16.63
CA ALA A 11 14.97 0.62 16.45
C ALA A 11 14.74 -0.27 17.69
N SER A 12 14.48 -1.54 17.41
CA SER A 12 13.93 -2.56 18.31
C SER A 12 14.76 -2.91 19.55
N ALA A 13 14.06 -3.28 20.62
CA ALA A 13 14.47 -4.33 21.56
C ALA A 13 13.23 -5.18 21.92
N ALA A 14 13.38 -6.50 21.80
CA ALA A 14 12.31 -7.49 21.86
C ALA A 14 11.81 -7.78 23.29
N ALA A 15 10.51 -8.09 23.42
CA ALA A 15 9.99 -8.91 24.51
C ALA A 15 8.73 -9.66 24.05
N ILE A 16 8.75 -10.98 24.27
CA ILE A 16 7.65 -11.93 24.04
C ILE A 16 6.72 -11.90 25.25
N PHE A 17 5.40 -11.84 25.05
CA PHE A 17 4.41 -12.41 25.98
C PHE A 17 3.06 -12.66 25.27
N PHE A 18 2.59 -13.90 25.30
CA PHE A 18 1.22 -14.31 24.96
C PHE A 18 0.33 -14.11 26.20
N LEU A 19 -0.94 -13.72 26.02
CA LEU A 19 -2.11 -14.23 26.76
C LEU A 19 -3.43 -13.70 26.17
N LEU A 20 -4.45 -14.57 26.25
CA LEU A 20 -5.84 -14.39 25.80
C LEU A 20 -6.54 -13.20 26.48
N GLU A 21 -7.07 -12.24 25.72
CA GLU A 21 -8.04 -11.25 26.24
C GLU A 21 -9.10 -10.87 25.19
N THR A 22 -10.35 -10.79 25.67
CA THR A 22 -11.55 -10.46 24.91
C THR A 22 -11.45 -9.09 24.24
N SER A 23 -11.60 -9.06 22.91
CA SER A 23 -11.53 -7.87 22.06
C SER A 23 -12.69 -6.89 22.32
N ALA A 24 -12.52 -5.98 23.28
CA ALA A 24 -13.42 -4.86 23.47
C ALA A 24 -12.95 -3.66 22.64
N THR A 25 -13.38 -3.58 21.39
CA THR A 25 -13.11 -2.42 20.53
C THR A 25 -13.88 -1.20 21.04
N TRP A 26 -13.20 -0.07 21.28
CA TRP A 26 -13.82 1.16 21.77
C TRP A 26 -13.64 2.29 20.75
N ALA A 27 -14.68 3.09 20.54
CA ALA A 27 -14.52 4.42 19.95
C ALA A 27 -13.80 5.32 20.97
N CYS A 28 -13.01 6.30 20.52
CA CYS A 28 -12.35 7.19 21.47
C CYS A 28 -13.35 8.16 22.11
N GLU A 29 -13.88 7.80 23.28
CA GLU A 29 -14.83 8.62 24.07
C GLU A 29 -14.13 9.65 24.99
N ALA A 30 -12.80 9.79 24.88
CA ALA A 30 -12.01 10.68 25.73
C ALA A 30 -11.97 12.12 25.19
N SER A 31 -11.26 13.01 25.92
CA SER A 31 -10.97 14.35 25.40
C SER A 31 -10.25 14.29 24.06
N ARG A 32 -10.50 15.26 23.19
CA ARG A 32 -9.92 15.31 21.83
C ARG A 32 -8.40 15.13 21.83
N LYS A 33 -7.69 15.79 22.75
CA LYS A 33 -6.22 15.69 22.86
C LYS A 33 -5.77 14.25 23.10
N ILE A 34 -6.46 13.53 23.99
CA ILE A 34 -6.17 12.13 24.29
C ILE A 34 -6.42 11.25 23.06
N CYS A 35 -7.49 11.52 22.30
CA CYS A 35 -7.76 10.77 21.07
C CYS A 35 -6.72 11.02 19.99
N GLU A 36 -6.24 12.27 19.83
CA GLU A 36 -5.15 12.61 18.93
C GLU A 36 -3.84 11.90 19.33
N GLU A 37 -3.51 11.85 20.63
CA GLU A 37 -2.34 11.13 21.15
C GLU A 37 -2.45 9.61 20.93
N ARG A 38 -3.63 9.02 21.20
CA ARG A 38 -3.88 7.59 20.96
C ARG A 38 -3.80 7.24 19.48
N PHE A 39 -4.32 8.09 18.60
CA PHE A 39 -4.23 7.87 17.16
C PHE A 39 -2.78 7.98 16.68
N ALA A 40 -2.01 8.96 17.18
CA ALA A 40 -0.58 9.03 16.88
C ALA A 40 0.18 7.79 17.38
N GLN A 41 -0.19 7.26 18.55
CA GLN A 41 0.35 6.00 19.07
C GLN A 41 -0.03 4.81 18.18
N LEU A 42 -1.26 4.74 17.66
CA LEU A 42 -1.66 3.72 16.69
C LEU A 42 -0.79 3.77 15.44
N VAL A 43 -0.57 4.96 14.86
CA VAL A 43 0.30 5.14 13.68
C VAL A 43 1.70 4.62 13.96
N ARG A 44 2.26 4.90 15.15
CA ARG A 44 3.56 4.35 15.57
C ARG A 44 3.59 2.83 15.61
N TYR A 45 2.61 2.22 16.26
CA TYR A 45 2.56 0.76 16.37
C TYR A 45 2.37 0.09 15.01
N ARG A 46 1.58 0.69 14.12
CA ARG A 46 1.43 0.18 12.76
C ARG A 46 2.71 0.29 11.94
N ALA A 47 3.43 1.39 12.07
CA ALA A 47 4.71 1.53 11.41
C ALA A 47 5.73 0.49 11.91
N GLN A 48 5.78 0.23 13.22
CA GLN A 48 6.58 -0.84 13.81
C GLN A 48 6.13 -2.24 13.36
N ALA A 49 4.82 -2.48 13.25
CA ALA A 49 4.27 -3.74 12.77
C ALA A 49 4.70 -4.03 11.34
N ILE A 50 4.65 -3.01 10.47
CA ILE A 50 5.14 -3.09 9.09
C ILE A 50 6.63 -3.41 9.06
N GLU A 51 7.46 -2.67 9.80
CA GLU A 51 8.91 -2.92 9.83
C GLU A 51 9.24 -4.33 10.34
N LYS A 52 8.53 -4.81 11.36
CA LYS A 52 8.69 -6.17 11.88
C LYS A 52 8.27 -7.23 10.86
N ALA A 53 7.24 -6.98 10.06
CA ALA A 53 6.71 -7.92 9.08
C ALA A 53 7.51 -7.96 7.78
N PHE A 54 8.05 -6.83 7.33
CA PHE A 54 8.63 -6.68 5.99
C PHE A 54 10.10 -6.26 5.98
N GLY A 55 10.66 -5.86 7.12
CA GLY A 55 12.02 -5.34 7.24
C GLY A 55 12.08 -3.81 7.25
N ASP A 56 13.31 -3.29 7.26
CA ASP A 56 13.61 -1.88 7.46
C ASP A 56 13.07 -0.96 6.34
N LEU A 57 12.30 0.06 6.72
CA LEU A 57 11.76 1.10 5.82
C LEU A 57 12.49 2.44 5.92
N SER A 58 13.43 2.58 6.86
CA SER A 58 14.10 3.85 7.20
C SER A 58 14.93 4.44 6.06
N ALA A 59 15.35 3.61 5.10
CA ALA A 59 16.04 4.07 3.90
C ALA A 59 15.17 4.99 3.01
N THR A 60 13.85 4.96 3.18
CA THR A 60 12.90 5.74 2.35
C THR A 60 12.02 6.68 3.17
N LEU A 61 11.49 6.23 4.31
CA LEU A 61 10.68 7.07 5.19
C LEU A 61 11.56 7.99 6.07
N PRO A 62 11.11 9.21 6.39
CA PRO A 62 11.85 10.07 7.32
C PRO A 62 11.79 9.52 8.75
N GLU A 63 12.79 9.87 9.56
CA GLU A 63 12.87 9.49 10.98
C GLU A 63 11.65 9.96 11.79
N GLU A 64 11.10 11.11 11.41
CA GLU A 64 9.87 11.65 11.96
C GLU A 64 8.83 11.93 10.86
N ILE A 65 7.61 11.42 11.07
CA ILE A 65 6.46 11.70 10.23
C ILE A 65 5.42 12.49 11.05
N GLY A 66 5.00 13.63 10.52
CA GLY A 66 3.91 14.41 11.09
C GLY A 66 2.56 13.76 10.87
N ILE A 67 1.60 14.02 11.74
CA ILE A 67 0.19 13.64 11.55
C ILE A 67 -0.67 14.91 11.57
N LYS A 68 -1.50 15.08 10.54
CA LYS A 68 -2.47 16.18 10.45
C LYS A 68 -3.88 15.65 10.25
N LEU A 69 -4.78 16.08 11.14
CA LEU A 69 -6.21 15.75 11.09
C LEU A 69 -7.01 16.88 10.46
N VAL A 70 -7.49 16.64 9.24
CA VAL A 70 -8.16 17.65 8.42
C VAL A 70 -9.68 17.53 8.50
N SER A 71 -10.37 18.68 8.54
CA SER A 71 -11.83 18.73 8.35
C SER A 71 -12.16 18.86 6.87
N SER A 72 -13.40 18.61 6.47
CA SER A 72 -13.88 18.81 5.09
C SER A 72 -13.66 20.23 4.53
N ARG A 73 -13.51 21.24 5.39
CA ARG A 73 -13.21 22.62 5.00
C ARG A 73 -11.71 22.94 4.88
N ASP A 74 -10.83 22.00 5.21
CA ASP A 74 -9.37 22.19 5.05
C ASP A 74 -9.02 21.99 3.56
N PRO A 75 -8.22 22.86 2.94
CA PRO A 75 -7.79 22.69 1.54
C PRO A 75 -7.12 21.32 1.27
N GLN A 76 -6.48 20.72 2.28
CA GLN A 76 -5.87 19.39 2.16
C GLN A 76 -6.88 18.24 2.21
N ALA A 77 -8.17 18.49 2.46
CA ALA A 77 -9.20 17.46 2.35
C ALA A 77 -9.30 16.90 0.92
N ALA A 78 -9.02 17.71 -0.10
CA ALA A 78 -8.98 17.28 -1.50
C ALA A 78 -7.89 16.21 -1.76
N LEU A 79 -6.82 16.19 -0.96
CA LEU A 79 -5.79 15.15 -1.07
C LEU A 79 -6.36 13.79 -0.64
N ILE A 80 -7.19 13.74 0.40
CA ILE A 80 -7.86 12.52 0.84
C ILE A 80 -8.80 11.99 -0.24
N GLU A 81 -9.60 12.86 -0.86
CA GLU A 81 -10.50 12.49 -1.96
C GLU A 81 -9.73 11.93 -3.17
N ALA A 82 -8.49 12.38 -3.37
CA ALA A 82 -7.60 11.87 -4.40
C ALA A 82 -6.81 10.60 -3.97
N ASN A 83 -7.14 9.99 -2.82
CA ASN A 83 -6.41 8.89 -2.19
C ASN A 83 -4.93 9.20 -1.90
N GLN A 84 -4.63 10.47 -1.65
CA GLN A 84 -3.31 10.96 -1.26
C GLN A 84 -3.30 11.26 0.24
N TYR A 85 -2.84 10.28 1.02
CA TYR A 85 -2.79 10.36 2.48
C TYR A 85 -1.48 10.94 3.02
N TYR A 86 -0.63 11.50 2.15
CA TYR A 86 0.70 11.97 2.53
C TYR A 86 1.06 13.28 1.83
N ASP A 87 1.36 14.30 2.63
CA ASP A 87 1.96 15.56 2.20
C ASP A 87 3.48 15.40 2.15
N ARG A 88 4.00 15.23 0.93
CA ARG A 88 5.43 15.05 0.66
C ARG A 88 6.29 16.28 0.96
N GLN A 89 5.70 17.49 1.02
CA GLN A 89 6.47 18.71 1.27
C GLN A 89 6.76 18.89 2.76
N HIS A 90 5.83 18.43 3.59
CA HIS A 90 5.86 18.62 5.04
C HIS A 90 6.08 17.31 5.81
N ASP A 91 6.39 16.21 5.12
CA ASP A 91 6.55 14.88 5.70
C ASP A 91 5.41 14.50 6.64
N THR A 92 4.18 14.73 6.20
CA THR A 92 2.99 14.66 7.07
C THR A 92 1.94 13.72 6.49
N LEU A 93 1.52 12.73 7.27
CA LEU A 93 0.34 11.92 6.97
C LEU A 93 -0.93 12.74 7.24
N ILE A 94 -1.86 12.66 6.30
CA ILE A 94 -3.11 13.40 6.31
C ILE A 94 -4.25 12.42 6.52
N PHE A 95 -5.03 12.63 7.57
CA PHE A 95 -6.22 11.83 7.86
C PHE A 95 -7.44 12.71 8.07
N PRO A 96 -8.64 12.23 7.72
CA PRO A 96 -9.85 12.97 8.00
C PRO A 96 -10.09 13.00 9.51
N ARG A 97 -10.52 14.14 10.05
CA ARG A 97 -10.69 14.31 11.50
C ARG A 97 -11.67 13.33 12.14
N HIS A 98 -12.68 12.86 11.38
CA HIS A 98 -13.64 11.88 11.87
C HIS A 98 -13.02 10.51 12.16
N ILE A 99 -11.78 10.24 11.73
CA ILE A 99 -11.04 9.01 12.04
C ILE A 99 -10.86 8.81 13.55
N LEU A 100 -10.87 9.89 14.34
CA LEU A 100 -10.81 9.83 15.80
C LEU A 100 -12.04 9.14 16.42
N ASN A 101 -13.15 9.08 15.69
CA ASN A 101 -14.37 8.40 16.14
C ASN A 101 -14.37 6.91 15.75
N ALA A 102 -13.38 6.46 14.97
CA ALA A 102 -13.27 5.05 14.59
C ALA A 102 -12.96 4.20 15.82
N ARG A 103 -13.41 2.94 15.78
CA ARG A 103 -13.03 1.93 16.77
C ARG A 103 -11.53 1.72 16.72
N MET A 104 -10.90 1.72 17.89
CA MET A 104 -9.46 1.50 18.05
C MET A 104 -9.18 0.09 18.59
N PRO A 105 -7.98 -0.47 18.34
CA PRO A 105 -7.56 -1.72 18.95
C PRO A 105 -7.54 -1.63 20.48
N SER A 106 -7.96 -2.71 21.13
CA SER A 106 -7.88 -2.87 22.58
C SER A 106 -7.44 -4.31 22.91
N PRO A 107 -6.31 -4.50 23.61
CA PRO A 107 -5.34 -3.46 24.00
C PRO A 107 -4.67 -2.81 22.78
N MET A 108 -4.17 -1.58 22.93
CA MET A 108 -3.52 -0.86 21.83
C MET A 108 -2.26 -1.59 21.31
N SER A 109 -1.60 -2.40 22.15
CA SER A 109 -0.45 -3.22 21.79
C SER A 109 -0.75 -4.26 20.71
N ALA A 110 -2.00 -4.71 20.57
CA ALA A 110 -2.41 -5.60 19.48
C ALA A 110 -2.13 -4.99 18.10
N ALA A 111 -2.06 -3.66 18.00
CA ALA A 111 -1.69 -2.97 16.76
C ALA A 111 -0.24 -3.24 16.31
N THR A 112 0.62 -3.86 17.14
CA THR A 112 2.00 -4.21 16.75
C THR A 112 2.09 -5.49 15.92
N GLU A 113 0.99 -6.24 15.79
CA GLU A 113 0.94 -7.47 15.00
C GLU A 113 0.36 -7.17 13.60
N TYR A 114 1.14 -7.47 12.55
CA TYR A 114 0.74 -7.19 11.17
C TYR A 114 -0.18 -8.27 10.61
N TRP A 115 0.34 -9.50 10.47
CA TRP A 115 -0.38 -10.59 9.80
C TRP A 115 -1.65 -11.07 10.52
N PRO A 116 -1.68 -11.20 11.87
CA PRO A 116 -2.89 -11.60 12.57
C PRO A 116 -4.10 -10.69 12.27
N TYR A 117 -3.87 -9.38 12.09
CA TYR A 117 -4.93 -8.45 11.68
C TYR A 117 -5.46 -8.73 10.26
N TYR A 118 -4.56 -9.04 9.30
CA TYR A 118 -4.95 -9.29 7.92
C TYR A 118 -5.56 -10.68 7.68
N GLU A 119 -5.20 -11.65 8.52
CA GLU A 119 -5.74 -13.02 8.49
C GLU A 119 -7.16 -13.11 9.08
N ASP A 120 -7.51 -12.25 10.05
CA ASP A 120 -8.84 -12.22 10.68
C ASP A 120 -9.77 -11.19 10.00
N GLU A 121 -10.71 -11.67 9.18
CA GLU A 121 -11.74 -10.82 8.57
C GLU A 121 -12.59 -10.07 9.60
N ARG A 122 -12.87 -10.68 10.76
CA ARG A 122 -13.63 -10.02 11.83
C ARG A 122 -12.85 -8.84 12.40
N ALA A 123 -11.54 -9.01 12.65
CA ALA A 123 -10.68 -7.93 13.11
C ALA A 123 -10.67 -6.74 12.14
N ARG A 124 -10.59 -7.00 10.83
CA ARG A 124 -10.63 -5.96 9.79
C ARG A 124 -11.95 -5.18 9.78
N LEU A 125 -13.07 -5.87 9.97
CA LEU A 125 -14.39 -5.24 10.04
C LEU A 125 -14.60 -4.44 11.34
N GLU A 126 -14.08 -4.95 12.46
CA GLU A 126 -14.23 -4.30 13.77
C GLU A 126 -13.33 -3.07 13.94
N VAL A 127 -12.13 -3.08 13.34
CA VAL A 127 -11.10 -2.05 13.52
C VAL A 127 -10.50 -1.58 12.18
N PRO A 128 -11.31 -1.00 11.28
CA PRO A 128 -10.88 -0.62 9.92
C PRO A 128 -9.85 0.52 9.89
N VAL A 129 -9.66 1.21 11.02
CA VAL A 129 -8.66 2.28 11.16
C VAL A 129 -7.23 1.76 10.97
N ILE A 130 -6.95 0.49 11.30
CA ILE A 130 -5.64 -0.12 11.08
C ILE A 130 -5.31 -0.10 9.58
N GLU A 131 -6.19 -0.61 8.74
CA GLU A 131 -5.94 -0.66 7.30
C GLU A 131 -5.79 0.76 6.71
N THR A 132 -6.54 1.73 7.22
CA THR A 132 -6.41 3.14 6.80
C THR A 132 -5.00 3.69 7.11
N VAL A 133 -4.48 3.39 8.29
CA VAL A 133 -3.13 3.78 8.71
C VAL A 133 -2.06 3.07 7.89
N ASP A 134 -2.18 1.75 7.71
CA ASP A 134 -1.22 0.95 6.93
C ASP A 134 -1.18 1.41 5.47
N ASN A 135 -2.35 1.68 4.86
CA ASN A 135 -2.42 2.25 3.51
C ASN A 135 -1.70 3.59 3.43
N ALA A 136 -1.89 4.47 4.40
CA ALA A 136 -1.24 5.79 4.41
C ALA A 136 0.29 5.67 4.54
N LEU A 137 0.78 4.77 5.40
CA LEU A 137 2.21 4.49 5.57
C LEU A 137 2.84 3.93 4.30
N TRP A 138 2.20 2.93 3.67
CA TRP A 138 2.68 2.37 2.40
C TRP A 138 2.65 3.40 1.26
N HIS A 139 1.61 4.23 1.17
CA HIS A 139 1.58 5.31 0.19
C HIS A 139 2.69 6.32 0.44
N ALA A 140 2.96 6.71 1.70
CA ALA A 140 4.07 7.59 2.02
C ALA A 140 5.42 7.00 1.59
N TYR A 141 5.66 5.72 1.88
CA TYR A 141 6.87 5.01 1.47
C TYR A 141 7.04 5.04 -0.06
N MET A 142 6.01 4.62 -0.79
CA MET A 142 6.04 4.54 -2.25
C MET A 142 6.16 5.94 -2.90
N GLN A 143 5.46 6.93 -2.37
CA GLN A 143 5.53 8.30 -2.88
C GLN A 143 6.90 8.94 -2.69
N ARG A 144 7.61 8.61 -1.61
CA ARG A 144 8.99 9.05 -1.41
C ARG A 144 9.96 8.32 -2.33
N ALA A 145 9.80 7.00 -2.49
CA ALA A 145 10.60 6.24 -3.44
C ALA A 145 10.45 6.79 -4.87
N ALA A 146 9.21 7.01 -5.33
CA ALA A 146 8.92 7.58 -6.66
C ALA A 146 9.57 8.94 -6.90
N LYS A 147 9.64 9.79 -5.86
CA LYS A 147 10.24 11.12 -5.94
C LYS A 147 11.72 11.09 -6.33
N ALA A 148 12.46 10.03 -6.04
CA ALA A 148 13.86 9.91 -6.46
C ALA A 148 14.05 10.02 -7.98
N ASN A 149 12.99 9.74 -8.76
CA ASN A 149 12.96 9.84 -10.21
C ASN A 149 11.93 10.88 -10.73
N ASP A 150 11.54 11.84 -9.89
CA ASP A 150 10.51 12.85 -10.22
C ASP A 150 9.14 12.26 -10.62
N LEU A 151 8.80 11.09 -10.09
CA LEU A 151 7.54 10.41 -10.35
C LEU A 151 6.53 10.60 -9.20
N SER A 152 5.27 10.25 -9.47
CA SER A 152 4.21 10.13 -8.47
C SER A 152 3.91 8.66 -8.15
N TRP A 153 3.39 8.40 -6.96
CA TRP A 153 2.76 7.12 -6.66
C TRP A 153 1.29 7.29 -6.20
N PRO A 154 0.34 6.56 -6.81
CA PRO A 154 0.48 5.82 -8.07
C PRO A 154 0.99 6.69 -9.24
N HIS A 155 1.54 6.07 -10.27
CA HIS A 155 2.00 6.80 -11.46
C HIS A 155 0.82 7.47 -12.17
N GLU A 156 1.05 8.59 -12.85
CA GLU A 156 0.01 9.32 -13.59
C GLU A 156 -0.71 8.47 -14.65
N ASP A 157 0.01 7.47 -15.18
CA ASP A 157 -0.51 6.50 -16.15
C ASP A 157 -1.75 5.76 -15.63
N CYS A 158 -1.88 5.56 -14.31
CA CYS A 158 -3.07 4.94 -13.68
C CYS A 158 -4.36 5.75 -13.89
N ARG A 159 -4.26 7.03 -14.25
CA ARG A 159 -5.41 7.90 -14.56
C ARG A 159 -5.61 8.12 -16.05
N SER A 160 -4.81 7.47 -16.89
CA SER A 160 -4.89 7.61 -18.34
C SER A 160 -6.20 7.05 -18.89
N THR A 161 -6.73 7.66 -19.94
CA THR A 161 -7.83 7.09 -20.72
C THR A 161 -7.34 6.01 -21.69
N ASP A 162 -6.03 5.97 -21.97
CA ASP A 162 -5.41 4.94 -22.79
C ASP A 162 -5.19 3.67 -21.96
N MET A 163 -5.88 2.59 -22.34
CA MET A 163 -5.78 1.28 -21.68
C MET A 163 -4.35 0.75 -21.66
N GLY A 164 -3.54 1.02 -22.69
CA GLY A 164 -2.16 0.55 -22.78
C GLY A 164 -1.20 1.21 -21.80
N LYS A 165 -1.59 2.38 -21.26
CA LYS A 165 -0.88 3.06 -20.17
C LYS A 165 -1.50 2.73 -18.82
N ARG A 166 -2.83 2.75 -18.76
CA ARG A 166 -3.58 2.56 -17.51
C ARG A 166 -3.43 1.17 -16.93
N LEU A 167 -3.66 0.12 -17.72
CA LEU A 167 -3.67 -1.25 -17.22
C LEU A 167 -2.31 -1.67 -16.60
N PRO A 168 -1.15 -1.43 -17.23
CA PRO A 168 0.15 -1.71 -16.59
C PRO A 168 0.35 -1.03 -15.24
N CYS A 169 -0.08 0.23 -15.11
CA CYS A 169 0.00 0.95 -13.85
C CYS A 169 -0.92 0.33 -12.79
N GLU A 170 -2.17 0.04 -13.15
CA GLU A 170 -3.12 -0.61 -12.26
C GLU A 170 -2.68 -2.02 -11.86
N MET A 171 -2.02 -2.77 -12.75
CA MET A 171 -1.40 -4.06 -12.43
C MET A 171 -0.38 -3.92 -11.31
N LEU A 172 0.54 -2.94 -11.40
CA LEU A 172 1.51 -2.69 -10.33
C LEU A 172 0.80 -2.36 -9.01
N VAL A 173 -0.18 -1.45 -9.03
CA VAL A 173 -0.93 -1.05 -7.82
C VAL A 173 -1.63 -2.24 -7.18
N ASN A 174 -2.32 -3.08 -7.96
CA ASN A 174 -3.01 -4.27 -7.46
C ASN A 174 -2.04 -5.34 -6.96
N GLY A 175 -0.94 -5.57 -7.69
CA GLY A 175 0.10 -6.52 -7.29
C GLY A 175 0.73 -6.15 -5.94
N VAL A 176 1.01 -4.87 -5.74
CA VAL A 176 1.50 -4.32 -4.47
C VAL A 176 0.45 -4.47 -3.37
N ALA A 177 -0.80 -4.09 -3.63
CA ALA A 177 -1.89 -4.17 -2.66
C ALA A 177 -2.14 -5.60 -2.18
N GLU A 178 -2.08 -6.60 -3.07
CA GLU A 178 -2.23 -8.00 -2.70
C GLU A 178 -1.09 -8.46 -1.76
N HIS A 179 0.16 -8.07 -2.03
CA HIS A 179 1.30 -8.53 -1.23
C HIS A 179 1.37 -7.92 0.17
N ILE A 180 0.88 -6.70 0.33
CA ILE A 180 0.89 -6.05 1.64
C ILE A 180 -0.36 -6.40 2.46
N LYS A 181 -1.44 -6.92 1.87
CA LYS A 181 -2.71 -7.17 2.57
C LYS A 181 -3.09 -8.65 2.68
N THR A 182 -2.47 -9.53 1.92
CA THR A 182 -2.84 -10.95 1.88
C THR A 182 -1.69 -11.80 2.39
N ALA A 183 -1.87 -12.46 3.54
CA ALA A 183 -0.87 -13.38 4.10
C ALA A 183 -0.63 -14.60 3.21
N HIS A 184 -1.68 -15.07 2.54
CA HIS A 184 -1.63 -16.18 1.59
C HIS A 184 -2.11 -15.71 0.22
N GLY A 185 -1.18 -15.25 -0.62
CA GLY A 185 -1.51 -14.83 -1.98
C GLY A 185 -2.26 -15.92 -2.77
N PRO A 186 -3.07 -15.54 -3.77
CA PRO A 186 -3.93 -16.49 -4.47
C PRO A 186 -3.14 -17.62 -5.11
N ILE A 187 -3.74 -18.81 -5.11
CA ILE A 187 -3.24 -19.95 -5.88
C ILE A 187 -3.54 -19.66 -7.35
N PHE A 188 -2.49 -19.50 -8.15
CA PHE A 188 -2.62 -19.20 -9.57
C PHE A 188 -2.51 -20.48 -10.40
N ASN A 189 -3.44 -20.66 -11.33
CA ASN A 189 -3.37 -21.73 -12.32
C ASN A 189 -2.44 -21.30 -13.47
N THR A 190 -1.25 -21.89 -13.51
CA THR A 190 -0.22 -21.62 -14.52
C THR A 190 -0.69 -21.86 -15.96
N ASN A 191 -1.76 -22.64 -16.17
CA ASN A 191 -2.31 -22.86 -17.51
C ASN A 191 -3.04 -21.63 -18.06
N ARG A 192 -3.29 -20.60 -17.25
CA ARG A 192 -3.97 -19.35 -17.64
C ARG A 192 -3.01 -18.18 -17.86
N ILE A 193 -1.70 -18.41 -17.88
CA ILE A 193 -0.72 -17.34 -18.09
C ILE A 193 -1.03 -16.55 -19.36
N GLU A 194 -1.52 -17.21 -20.40
CA GLU A 194 -1.78 -16.57 -21.68
C GLU A 194 -2.98 -15.62 -21.67
N GLU A 195 -3.98 -15.93 -20.85
CA GLU A 195 -5.15 -15.08 -20.64
C GLU A 195 -4.81 -13.86 -19.77
N ILE A 196 -3.86 -14.03 -18.84
CA ILE A 196 -3.46 -12.97 -17.90
C ILE A 196 -2.38 -12.05 -18.48
N TRP A 197 -1.44 -12.61 -19.23
CA TRP A 197 -0.41 -11.90 -19.98
C TRP A 197 -0.53 -12.26 -21.46
N PRO A 198 -1.49 -11.63 -22.18
CA PRO A 198 -1.62 -11.77 -23.62
C PRO A 198 -0.36 -11.34 -24.36
N GLU A 199 -0.05 -12.05 -25.45
CA GLU A 199 1.04 -11.69 -26.35
C GLU A 199 0.64 -10.63 -27.38
N ASP A 200 -0.65 -10.55 -27.72
CA ASP A 200 -1.24 -9.46 -28.52
C ASP A 200 -2.17 -8.62 -27.65
N PHE A 201 -1.66 -7.46 -27.22
CA PHE A 201 -2.39 -6.52 -26.39
C PHE A 201 -3.46 -5.75 -27.18
N SER A 202 -3.30 -5.62 -28.50
CA SER A 202 -4.29 -4.94 -29.33
C SER A 202 -5.55 -5.78 -29.49
N ASP A 203 -5.42 -7.09 -29.61
CA ASP A 203 -6.55 -8.01 -29.61
C ASP A 203 -7.25 -8.06 -28.25
N PHE A 204 -6.50 -8.16 -27.15
CA PHE A 204 -7.06 -8.07 -25.80
C PHE A 204 -7.85 -6.75 -25.59
N ARG A 205 -7.28 -5.61 -26.02
CA ARG A 205 -7.94 -4.30 -25.92
C ARG A 205 -9.27 -4.27 -26.65
N ARG A 206 -9.34 -4.90 -27.83
CA ARG A 206 -10.55 -5.00 -28.65
C ARG A 206 -11.62 -5.86 -27.98
N GLU A 207 -11.22 -6.96 -27.38
CA GLU A 207 -12.10 -7.90 -26.68
C GLU A 207 -12.73 -7.26 -25.43
N VAL A 208 -11.92 -6.62 -24.60
CA VAL A 208 -12.37 -5.98 -23.36
C VAL A 208 -13.27 -4.77 -23.62
N MET A 209 -12.98 -3.96 -24.64
CA MET A 209 -13.86 -2.83 -25.01
C MET A 209 -15.26 -3.28 -25.47
N GLY A 210 -15.39 -4.54 -25.90
CA GLY A 210 -16.60 -5.07 -26.50
C GLY A 210 -17.65 -5.57 -25.52
N ASN A 211 -17.27 -6.31 -24.46
CA ASN A 211 -18.25 -7.02 -23.61
C ASN A 211 -17.77 -7.54 -22.23
N ASP A 212 -16.52 -7.36 -21.78
CA ASP A 212 -16.07 -8.05 -20.56
C ASP A 212 -15.10 -7.28 -19.63
N ASP A 213 -15.67 -6.67 -18.59
CA ASP A 213 -14.91 -6.12 -17.45
C ASP A 213 -14.16 -7.20 -16.64
N LYS A 214 -14.55 -8.48 -16.74
CA LYS A 214 -13.95 -9.55 -15.95
C LYS A 214 -12.54 -9.85 -16.44
N ALA A 215 -12.33 -10.06 -17.73
CA ALA A 215 -11.00 -10.27 -18.30
C ALA A 215 -10.03 -9.12 -17.95
N TYR A 216 -10.51 -7.87 -18.04
CA TYR A 216 -9.74 -6.71 -17.60
C TYR A 216 -9.33 -6.80 -16.12
N ARG A 217 -10.29 -7.04 -15.21
CA ARG A 217 -10.03 -7.16 -13.77
C ARG A 217 -9.12 -8.34 -13.43
N GLU A 218 -9.20 -9.44 -14.17
CA GLU A 218 -8.31 -10.58 -13.99
C GLU A 218 -6.88 -10.26 -14.39
N VAL A 219 -6.66 -9.65 -15.57
CA VAL A 219 -5.31 -9.18 -15.98
C VAL A 219 -4.78 -8.15 -15.00
N GLN A 220 -5.61 -7.17 -14.61
CA GLN A 220 -5.27 -6.13 -13.65
C GLN A 220 -4.81 -6.74 -12.32
N ARG A 221 -5.57 -7.67 -11.74
CA ARG A 221 -5.24 -8.28 -10.45
C ARG A 221 -4.13 -9.32 -10.57
N TYR A 222 -4.36 -10.39 -11.31
CA TYR A 222 -3.44 -11.53 -11.37
C TYR A 222 -2.17 -11.21 -12.14
N GLY A 223 -2.26 -10.42 -13.20
CA GLY A 223 -1.09 -10.00 -13.95
C GLY A 223 -0.16 -9.12 -13.12
N GLY A 224 -0.73 -8.28 -12.24
CA GLY A 224 0.02 -7.54 -11.22
C GLY A 224 0.69 -8.43 -10.18
N ILE A 225 -0.05 -9.40 -9.63
CA ILE A 225 0.47 -10.35 -8.65
C ILE A 225 1.63 -11.16 -9.25
N MET A 226 1.46 -11.70 -10.45
CA MET A 226 2.49 -12.47 -11.15
C MET A 226 3.72 -11.61 -11.47
N LEU A 227 3.54 -10.31 -11.71
CA LEU A 227 4.63 -9.40 -12.03
C LEU A 227 5.50 -9.15 -10.81
N VAL A 228 4.88 -8.92 -9.66
CA VAL A 228 5.59 -8.46 -8.45
C VAL A 228 6.00 -9.62 -7.52
N ARG A 229 5.22 -10.71 -7.44
CA ARG A 229 5.45 -11.83 -6.49
C ARG A 229 6.83 -12.47 -6.58
N PRO A 230 7.35 -12.82 -7.78
CA PRO A 230 8.67 -13.42 -7.89
C PRO A 230 9.75 -12.48 -7.36
N LEU A 231 9.64 -11.19 -7.67
CA LEU A 231 10.59 -10.17 -7.22
C LEU A 231 10.55 -10.01 -5.70
N ILE A 232 9.36 -9.95 -5.10
CA ILE A 232 9.22 -9.86 -3.63
C ILE A 232 9.81 -11.08 -2.93
N SER A 233 9.56 -12.27 -3.48
CA SER A 233 10.10 -13.52 -2.92
C SER A 233 11.63 -13.56 -2.96
N GLU A 234 12.23 -12.90 -3.95
CA GLU A 234 13.68 -12.89 -4.17
C GLU A 234 14.40 -11.75 -3.41
N PHE A 235 13.85 -10.53 -3.42
CA PHE A 235 14.53 -9.33 -2.92
C PHE A 235 13.86 -8.68 -1.69
N GLY A 236 12.72 -9.20 -1.24
CA GLY A 236 11.94 -8.65 -0.14
C GLY A 236 11.04 -7.48 -0.53
N VAL A 237 10.02 -7.24 0.30
CA VAL A 237 8.97 -6.24 0.01
C VAL A 237 9.51 -4.82 -0.12
N PRO A 238 10.27 -4.25 0.83
CA PRO A 238 10.65 -2.83 0.77
C PRO A 238 11.43 -2.45 -0.49
N ARG A 239 12.43 -3.27 -0.88
CA ARG A 239 13.28 -2.99 -2.04
C ARG A 239 12.49 -3.04 -3.34
N VAL A 240 11.63 -4.05 -3.51
CA VAL A 240 10.80 -4.21 -4.70
C VAL A 240 9.76 -3.11 -4.79
N LEU A 241 9.10 -2.76 -3.69
CA LEU A 241 8.16 -1.66 -3.64
C LEU A 241 8.83 -0.33 -4.04
N ALA A 242 10.03 -0.05 -3.52
CA ALA A 242 10.78 1.13 -3.93
C ALA A 242 11.14 1.10 -5.43
N TYR A 243 11.50 -0.05 -5.99
CA TYR A 243 11.75 -0.19 -7.43
C TYR A 243 10.49 0.06 -8.26
N VAL A 244 9.35 -0.54 -7.88
CA VAL A 244 8.05 -0.38 -8.54
C VAL A 244 7.59 1.08 -8.53
N ALA A 245 7.77 1.76 -7.40
CA ALA A 245 7.48 3.19 -7.28
C ALA A 245 8.38 4.07 -8.17
N ARG A 246 9.61 3.63 -8.45
CA ARG A 246 10.60 4.37 -9.25
C ARG A 246 10.55 4.04 -10.74
N THR A 247 9.88 2.95 -11.12
CA THR A 247 9.96 2.37 -12.46
C THR A 247 8.57 2.04 -12.99
N PRO A 248 7.96 2.93 -13.79
CA PRO A 248 6.68 2.66 -14.43
C PRO A 248 6.75 1.40 -15.31
N PHE A 249 5.71 0.59 -15.28
CA PHE A 249 5.56 -0.54 -16.19
C PHE A 249 4.81 -0.08 -17.45
N ARG A 250 5.36 -0.40 -18.63
CA ARG A 250 4.79 -0.04 -19.94
C ARG A 250 4.74 -1.27 -20.83
N ILE A 251 3.68 -1.35 -21.64
CA ILE A 251 3.58 -2.36 -22.70
C ILE A 251 4.41 -1.87 -23.89
N GLU A 252 5.32 -2.71 -24.34
CA GLU A 252 6.22 -2.49 -25.45
C GLU A 252 5.85 -3.47 -26.57
N ASN A 253 5.84 -2.99 -27.82
CA ASN A 253 5.53 -3.78 -29.02
C ASN A 253 4.17 -4.50 -28.96
N ASP A 254 3.18 -3.89 -28.30
CA ASP A 254 1.84 -4.46 -28.06
C ASP A 254 1.87 -5.89 -27.49
N ASN A 255 2.90 -6.26 -26.73
CA ASN A 255 3.03 -7.59 -26.15
C ASN A 255 3.17 -7.50 -24.63
N LEU A 256 2.09 -7.79 -23.90
CA LEU A 256 2.07 -7.64 -22.44
C LEU A 256 2.99 -8.67 -21.77
N ARG A 257 3.00 -9.93 -22.24
CA ARG A 257 3.85 -10.99 -21.71
C ARG A 257 5.33 -10.66 -21.78
N ALA A 258 5.81 -10.33 -22.97
CA ALA A 258 7.21 -10.01 -23.21
C ALA A 258 7.61 -8.75 -22.44
N SER A 259 6.71 -7.78 -22.33
CA SER A 259 6.94 -6.56 -21.52
C SER A 259 7.04 -6.89 -20.03
N ALA A 260 6.17 -7.76 -19.50
CA ALA A 260 6.19 -8.18 -18.10
C ALA A 260 7.49 -8.93 -17.77
N HIS A 261 7.93 -9.85 -18.63
CA HIS A 261 9.21 -10.53 -18.48
C HIS A 261 10.39 -9.55 -18.49
N ARG A 262 10.44 -8.64 -19.47
CA ARG A 262 11.49 -7.61 -19.51
C ARG A 262 11.49 -6.70 -18.28
N TYR A 263 10.31 -6.37 -17.75
CA TYR A 263 10.21 -5.61 -16.51
C TYR A 263 10.81 -6.36 -15.32
N GLN A 264 10.55 -7.67 -15.21
CA GLN A 264 11.13 -8.51 -14.16
C GLN A 264 12.64 -8.67 -14.32
N GLU A 265 13.15 -8.86 -15.54
CA GLU A 265 14.60 -8.93 -15.78
C GLU A 265 15.29 -7.62 -15.40
N ARG A 266 14.77 -6.47 -15.86
CA ARG A 266 15.27 -5.14 -15.44
C ARG A 266 15.23 -4.95 -13.93
N ALA A 267 14.20 -5.48 -13.26
CA ALA A 267 14.09 -5.41 -11.81
C ALA A 267 15.18 -6.24 -11.12
N ARG A 268 15.43 -7.48 -11.60
CA ARG A 268 16.51 -8.32 -11.07
C ARG A 268 17.86 -7.64 -11.23
N GLU A 269 18.16 -7.14 -12.42
CA GLU A 269 19.40 -6.42 -12.69
C GLU A 269 19.58 -5.21 -11.76
N ALA A 270 18.51 -4.45 -11.50
CA ALA A 270 18.56 -3.27 -10.63
C ALA A 270 18.59 -3.59 -9.12
N LEU A 271 18.02 -4.73 -8.70
CA LEU A 271 17.87 -5.12 -7.29
C LEU A 271 18.98 -6.04 -6.77
N VAL A 272 19.82 -6.60 -7.65
CA VAL A 272 21.00 -7.38 -7.23
C VAL A 272 22.07 -6.49 -6.58
N TRP A 273 22.06 -5.18 -6.87
CA TRP A 273 23.02 -4.19 -6.34
C TRP A 273 22.50 -3.45 -5.10
#